data_AF-A0A3D2SJH4-F1
#
_entry.id   AF-A0A3D2SJH4-F1
#
_cell.length_a   1.000
_cell.length_b   1.000
_cell.length_c   1.000
_cell.angle_alpha   90.00
_cell.angle_beta   90.00
_cell.angle_gamma   90.00
#
_symmetry.space_group_name_H-M   'P 1'
#
loop_
_entity.id
_entity.type
_entity.pdbx_description
1 polymer ?
#
loop_
_entity_poly.entity_id
_entity_poly.type
_entity_poly.pdbx_seq_one_letter_code
_entity_poly.pdbx_strand_id
1 'polypeptide(L)'
;AVAAEMAMEELHEKRVDFVQKVQQVVSEDLFKNGLELETVSLTGLDQTSFKFFNPQNAFDAEGLTKLTETIEDRRKKRNDIEQDADLAIKAKNLETEQARLQILREEEYAKLQQEREISIRRAEQLAEIASQEAAKKREAEEARIAAEREVEIKRIASARDVENENILKAQLIQKAQVEQKKTIELAEQDRAIAIAEKSRAESEAKALADQARAAAVKAEEEVLTVRETQRAEREKAVELVAAKQAAEKDAIAITVAAEASKQAAVDDAEAVRIAAEAEAEKLRLKAKGESDAKMLLAQAQEKQYQVDAEGTRAVNEASNVLSTEQVEMQIRLALMKYLPEIIRESVKPMENIDDIKILQVNGLNGFATGANLGEGQENMQTSLSDQVVNSALRYRSQAPLIDSLMNELGLQGGDMNGFTQNLKSNTHKQE
;
A
#
# COMPACT_ATOMS: atom_id res chain seq x y z
N ALA A 1 112.02 -6.66 -27.64
CA ALA A 1 112.15 -6.83 -26.17
C ALA A 1 111.12 -5.95 -25.47
N VAL A 2 111.44 -4.68 -25.15
CA VAL A 2 110.64 -3.77 -24.31
C VAL A 2 109.12 -3.77 -24.60
N ALA A 3 108.69 -3.74 -25.86
CA ALA A 3 107.26 -3.70 -26.22
C ALA A 3 106.47 -4.99 -25.91
N ALA A 4 107.15 -6.12 -25.66
CA ALA A 4 106.52 -7.39 -25.32
C ALA A 4 106.35 -7.60 -23.80
N GLU A 5 106.92 -6.72 -22.98
CA GLU A 5 106.86 -6.79 -21.51
C GLU A 5 105.68 -6.00 -20.91
N MET A 6 104.97 -5.21 -21.71
CA MET A 6 103.90 -4.31 -21.28
C MET A 6 102.59 -4.64 -21.98
N ALA A 7 101.46 -4.51 -21.27
CA ALA A 7 100.15 -4.68 -21.88
C ALA A 7 99.79 -3.52 -22.82
N MET A 8 98.87 -3.73 -23.76
CA MET A 8 98.42 -2.69 -24.70
C MET A 8 97.88 -1.43 -24.01
N GLU A 9 97.16 -1.60 -22.90
CA GLU A 9 96.64 -0.52 -22.06
C GLU A 9 97.80 0.27 -21.41
N GLU A 10 98.80 -0.43 -20.86
CA GLU A 10 100.00 0.20 -20.29
C GLU A 10 100.88 0.91 -21.33
N LEU A 11 100.97 0.39 -22.55
CA LEU A 11 101.69 1.07 -23.64
C LEU A 11 100.99 2.37 -24.09
N HIS A 12 99.67 2.48 -23.88
CA HIS A 12 98.93 3.71 -24.14
C HIS A 12 98.97 4.70 -22.97
N GLU A 13 98.93 4.23 -21.72
CA GLU A 13 98.96 5.08 -20.52
C GLU A 13 100.39 5.50 -20.12
N LYS A 14 101.34 4.55 -20.09
CA LYS A 14 102.73 4.74 -19.61
C LYS A 14 103.71 4.92 -20.77
N ARG A 15 103.36 5.76 -21.75
CA ARG A 15 104.17 6.03 -22.96
C ARG A 15 105.58 6.51 -22.66
N VAL A 16 105.75 7.30 -21.59
CA VAL A 16 107.05 7.85 -21.16
C VAL A 16 107.98 6.74 -20.70
N ASP A 17 107.51 5.84 -19.83
CA ASP A 17 108.27 4.71 -19.31
C ASP A 17 108.75 3.77 -20.44
N PHE A 18 107.88 3.53 -21.42
CA PHE A 18 108.22 2.75 -22.61
C PHE A 18 109.36 3.40 -23.41
N VAL A 19 109.26 4.70 -23.69
CA VAL A 19 110.27 5.48 -24.42
C VAL A 19 111.62 5.49 -23.69
N GLN A 20 111.62 5.67 -22.37
CA GLN A 20 112.83 5.64 -21.54
C GLN A 20 113.52 4.27 -21.56
N LYS A 21 112.77 3.18 -21.41
CA LYS A 21 113.31 1.81 -21.52
C LYS A 21 113.93 1.54 -22.90
N VAL A 22 113.29 2.02 -23.98
CA VAL A 22 113.84 1.89 -25.35
C VAL A 22 115.12 2.72 -25.49
N GLN A 23 115.15 3.95 -25.00
CA GLN A 23 116.33 4.81 -25.02
C GLN A 23 117.51 4.14 -24.29
N GLN A 24 117.28 3.60 -23.09
CA GLN A 24 118.31 2.93 -22.30
C GLN A 24 118.91 1.73 -23.05
N VAL A 25 118.07 0.81 -23.56
CA VAL A 25 118.53 -0.41 -24.26
C VAL A 25 119.33 -0.07 -25.53
N VAL A 26 118.86 0.90 -26.33
CA VAL A 26 119.49 1.22 -27.62
C VAL A 26 120.73 2.12 -27.46
N SER A 27 120.81 2.90 -26.38
CA SER A 27 121.95 3.79 -26.12
C SER A 27 123.30 3.06 -25.98
N GLU A 28 123.31 1.89 -25.33
CA GLU A 28 124.54 1.11 -25.11
C GLU A 28 125.14 0.59 -26.43
N ASP A 29 124.29 0.17 -27.36
CA ASP A 29 124.70 -0.38 -28.65
C ASP A 29 125.03 0.72 -29.67
N LEU A 30 124.36 1.87 -29.64
CA LEU A 30 124.74 3.03 -30.46
C LEU A 30 126.11 3.58 -30.04
N PHE A 31 126.38 3.69 -28.73
CA PHE A 31 127.64 4.23 -28.22
C PHE A 31 128.85 3.38 -28.65
N LYS A 32 128.73 2.04 -28.65
CA LYS A 32 129.77 1.12 -29.17
C LYS A 32 130.10 1.35 -30.65
N ASN A 33 129.16 1.89 -31.42
CA ASN A 33 129.32 2.21 -32.83
C ASN A 33 129.68 3.70 -33.08
N GLY A 34 129.93 4.49 -32.04
CA GLY A 34 130.29 5.91 -32.15
C GLY A 34 129.12 6.84 -32.48
N LEU A 35 127.88 6.42 -32.19
CA LEU A 35 126.66 7.23 -32.39
C LEU A 35 126.05 7.59 -31.03
N GLU A 36 125.58 8.83 -30.88
CA GLU A 36 124.86 9.28 -29.69
C GLU A 36 123.35 9.39 -29.95
N LEU A 37 122.54 9.02 -28.96
CA LEU A 37 121.07 9.01 -29.04
C LEU A 37 120.49 10.21 -28.28
N GLU A 38 120.19 11.29 -29.00
CA GLU A 38 119.74 12.55 -28.39
C GLU A 38 118.34 12.43 -27.75
N THR A 39 117.34 11.99 -28.52
CA THR A 39 115.96 11.77 -28.03
C THR A 39 115.30 10.59 -28.74
N VAL A 40 114.29 10.00 -28.09
CA VAL A 40 113.37 9.01 -28.68
C VAL A 40 111.94 9.52 -28.46
N SER A 41 111.08 9.40 -29.47
CA SER A 41 109.67 9.77 -29.38
C SER A 41 108.78 8.73 -30.06
N LEU A 42 107.63 8.43 -29.44
CA LEU A 42 106.64 7.49 -29.98
C LEU A 42 105.65 8.25 -30.85
N THR A 43 105.85 8.23 -32.17
CA THR A 43 105.02 8.96 -33.15
C THR A 43 103.57 8.50 -33.19
N GLY A 44 103.35 7.18 -33.07
CA GLY A 44 102.04 6.55 -33.14
C GLY A 44 102.11 5.13 -32.61
N LEU A 45 101.00 4.66 -32.05
CA LEU A 45 100.82 3.28 -31.59
C LEU A 45 99.38 2.91 -31.91
N ASP A 46 99.21 2.01 -32.87
CA ASP A 46 97.93 1.48 -33.30
C ASP A 46 98.07 -0.03 -33.48
N GLN A 47 96.95 -0.75 -33.35
CA GLN A 47 96.93 -2.17 -33.67
C GLN A 47 97.08 -2.38 -35.18
N THR A 48 97.89 -3.36 -35.58
CA THR A 48 97.94 -3.82 -36.97
C THR A 48 96.57 -4.30 -37.43
N SER A 49 96.14 -3.87 -38.63
CA SER A 49 94.84 -4.30 -39.16
C SER A 49 94.82 -5.81 -39.41
N PHE A 50 93.66 -6.44 -39.17
CA PHE A 50 93.38 -7.86 -39.44
C PHE A 50 93.92 -8.37 -40.79
N LYS A 51 93.95 -7.52 -41.83
CA LYS A 51 94.41 -7.84 -43.18
C LYS A 51 95.92 -8.15 -43.30
N PHE A 52 96.72 -7.79 -42.29
CA PHE A 52 98.17 -7.98 -42.29
C PHE A 52 98.63 -9.21 -41.49
N PHE A 53 97.72 -9.88 -40.75
CA PHE A 53 98.02 -11.15 -40.10
C PHE A 53 97.89 -12.30 -41.10
N ASN A 54 98.79 -13.28 -41.07
CA ASN A 54 98.72 -14.47 -41.90
C ASN A 54 98.17 -15.67 -41.10
N PRO A 55 96.95 -16.18 -41.36
CA PRO A 55 96.38 -17.33 -40.66
C PRO A 55 97.19 -18.64 -40.79
N GLN A 56 98.13 -18.71 -41.74
CA GLN A 56 99.03 -19.85 -41.91
C GLN A 56 100.31 -19.75 -41.05
N ASN A 57 100.56 -18.61 -40.40
CA ASN A 57 101.64 -18.45 -39.42
C ASN A 57 101.10 -18.74 -38.01
N ALA A 58 101.77 -19.63 -37.27
CA ALA A 58 101.32 -20.06 -35.94
C ALA A 58 101.21 -18.91 -34.91
N PHE A 59 102.12 -17.92 -34.96
CA PHE A 59 102.13 -16.78 -34.05
C PHE A 59 100.98 -15.80 -34.37
N ASP A 60 100.82 -15.47 -35.66
CA ASP A 60 99.72 -14.62 -36.12
C ASP A 60 98.35 -15.26 -35.84
N ALA A 61 98.22 -16.58 -36.01
CA ALA A 61 96.99 -17.32 -35.75
C ALA A 61 96.59 -17.32 -34.26
N GLU A 62 97.56 -17.48 -33.35
CA GLU A 62 97.31 -17.38 -31.90
C GLU A 62 96.88 -15.96 -31.51
N GLY A 63 97.55 -14.94 -32.06
CA GLY A 63 97.18 -13.53 -31.86
C GLY A 63 95.77 -13.22 -32.39
N LEU A 64 95.43 -13.72 -33.58
CA LEU A 64 94.11 -13.57 -34.20
C LEU A 64 93.00 -14.21 -33.36
N THR A 65 93.27 -15.37 -32.77
CA THR A 65 92.32 -16.10 -31.91
C THR A 65 92.03 -15.31 -30.64
N LYS A 66 93.07 -14.89 -29.89
CA LYS A 66 92.93 -14.09 -28.66
C LYS A 66 92.24 -12.74 -28.91
N LEU A 67 92.52 -12.12 -30.06
CA LEU A 67 91.87 -10.88 -30.47
C LEU A 67 90.38 -11.10 -30.77
N THR A 68 90.03 -12.15 -31.50
CA THR A 68 88.64 -12.49 -31.84
C THR A 68 87.86 -12.82 -30.57
N GLU A 69 88.43 -13.61 -29.66
CA GLU A 69 87.87 -13.93 -28.34
C GLU A 69 87.60 -12.64 -27.54
N THR A 70 88.59 -11.75 -27.43
CA THR A 70 88.42 -10.46 -26.72
C THR A 70 87.35 -9.56 -27.36
N ILE A 71 87.25 -9.54 -28.68
CA ILE A 71 86.24 -8.76 -29.42
C ILE A 71 84.83 -9.32 -29.18
N GLU A 72 84.64 -10.64 -29.27
CA GLU A 72 83.34 -11.26 -29.06
C GLU A 72 82.91 -11.20 -27.58
N ASP A 73 83.85 -11.29 -26.62
CA ASP A 73 83.58 -11.03 -25.20
C ASP A 73 83.14 -9.58 -24.95
N ARG A 74 83.82 -8.60 -25.56
CA ARG A 74 83.43 -7.18 -25.48
C ARG A 74 82.07 -6.93 -26.14
N ARG A 75 81.80 -7.60 -27.27
CA ARG A 75 80.52 -7.53 -28.00
C ARG A 75 79.37 -8.14 -27.21
N LYS A 76 79.60 -9.29 -26.57
CA LYS A 76 78.65 -9.96 -25.68
C LYS A 76 78.34 -9.07 -24.49
N LYS A 77 79.36 -8.59 -23.75
CA LYS A 77 79.18 -7.66 -22.63
C LYS A 77 78.39 -6.40 -23.02
N ARG A 78 78.63 -5.84 -24.20
CA ARG A 78 77.84 -4.69 -24.69
C ARG A 78 76.38 -5.07 -24.93
N ASN A 79 76.10 -6.18 -25.61
CA ASN A 79 74.73 -6.65 -25.84
C ASN A 79 74.02 -6.97 -24.51
N ASP A 80 74.68 -7.64 -23.57
CA ASP A 80 74.13 -7.94 -22.24
C ASP A 80 73.71 -6.65 -21.52
N ILE A 81 74.58 -5.62 -21.51
CA ILE A 81 74.27 -4.29 -20.96
C ILE A 81 73.10 -3.60 -21.71
N GLU A 82 73.07 -3.68 -23.04
CA GLU A 82 72.00 -3.11 -23.87
C GLU A 82 70.64 -3.78 -23.54
N GLN A 83 70.59 -5.11 -23.44
CA GLN A 83 69.36 -5.86 -23.10
C GLN A 83 68.93 -5.62 -21.65
N ASP A 84 69.86 -5.63 -20.69
CA ASP A 84 69.56 -5.39 -19.27
C ASP A 84 69.01 -3.97 -19.06
N ALA A 85 69.58 -2.96 -19.74
CA ALA A 85 69.06 -1.59 -19.72
C ALA A 85 67.65 -1.52 -20.33
N ASP A 86 67.43 -2.16 -21.48
CA ASP A 86 66.12 -2.23 -22.13
C ASP A 86 65.05 -2.91 -21.25
N LEU A 87 65.41 -3.99 -20.56
CA LEU A 87 64.54 -4.69 -19.62
C LEU A 87 64.25 -3.84 -18.38
N ALA A 88 65.24 -3.17 -17.82
CA ALA A 88 65.06 -2.26 -16.67
C ALA A 88 64.16 -1.07 -17.02
N ILE A 89 64.32 -0.49 -18.21
CA ILE A 89 63.44 0.58 -18.73
C ILE A 89 62.01 0.06 -18.90
N LYS A 90 61.81 -1.09 -19.54
CA LYS A 90 60.48 -1.70 -19.74
C LYS A 90 59.80 -2.04 -18.41
N ALA A 91 60.54 -2.60 -17.46
CA ALA A 91 60.03 -2.92 -16.12
C ALA A 91 59.59 -1.65 -15.37
N LYS A 92 60.43 -0.61 -15.37
CA LYS A 92 60.11 0.67 -14.72
C LYS A 92 58.93 1.40 -15.38
N ASN A 93 58.81 1.32 -16.70
CA ASN A 93 57.65 1.87 -17.42
C ASN A 93 56.36 1.11 -17.06
N LEU A 94 56.41 -0.22 -16.94
CA LEU A 94 55.27 -1.04 -16.51
C LEU A 94 54.85 -0.70 -15.06
N GLU A 95 55.81 -0.60 -14.14
CA GLU A 95 55.57 -0.19 -12.75
C GLU A 95 54.95 1.21 -12.68
N THR A 96 55.47 2.15 -13.47
CA THR A 96 54.97 3.54 -13.52
C THR A 96 53.54 3.61 -14.04
N GLU A 97 53.20 2.85 -15.09
CA GLU A 97 51.82 2.79 -15.61
C GLU A 97 50.88 2.04 -14.66
N GLN A 98 51.34 1.00 -13.95
CA GLN A 98 50.56 0.36 -12.89
C GLN A 98 50.24 1.33 -11.74
N ALA A 99 51.24 2.06 -11.24
CA ALA A 99 51.06 3.08 -10.21
C ALA A 99 50.13 4.21 -10.69
N ARG A 100 50.28 4.65 -11.95
CA ARG A 100 49.40 5.66 -12.58
C ARG A 100 47.96 5.20 -12.65
N LEU A 101 47.70 3.97 -13.11
CA LEU A 101 46.36 3.39 -13.16
C LEU A 101 45.75 3.21 -11.77
N GLN A 102 46.57 2.87 -10.76
CA GLN A 102 46.12 2.82 -9.37
C GLN A 102 45.73 4.20 -8.86
N ILE A 103 46.55 5.24 -9.09
CA ILE A 103 46.24 6.63 -8.68
C ILE A 103 44.96 7.11 -9.37
N LEU A 104 44.80 6.90 -10.67
CA LEU A 104 43.58 7.26 -11.40
C LEU A 104 42.35 6.54 -10.86
N ARG A 105 42.49 5.25 -10.51
CA ARG A 105 41.42 4.51 -9.84
C ARG A 105 41.08 5.13 -8.50
N GLU A 106 42.06 5.36 -7.63
CA GLU A 106 41.84 5.95 -6.29
C GLU A 106 41.22 7.35 -6.37
N GLU A 107 41.61 8.17 -7.36
CA GLU A 107 41.03 9.48 -7.64
C GLU A 107 39.54 9.38 -8.01
N GLU A 108 39.16 8.46 -8.92
CA GLU A 108 37.76 8.25 -9.30
C GLU A 108 36.92 7.68 -8.14
N TYR A 109 37.47 6.75 -7.35
CA TYR A 109 36.79 6.27 -6.12
C TYR A 109 36.59 7.42 -5.11
N ALA A 110 37.57 8.31 -4.94
CA ALA A 110 37.45 9.47 -4.06
C ALA A 110 36.39 10.47 -4.55
N LYS A 111 36.35 10.77 -5.86
CA LYS A 111 35.31 11.61 -6.48
C LYS A 111 33.91 11.02 -6.28
N LEU A 112 33.72 9.74 -6.59
CA LEU A 112 32.44 9.06 -6.42
C LEU A 112 32.00 9.01 -4.95
N GLN A 113 32.93 8.80 -4.02
CA GLN A 113 32.64 8.85 -2.59
C GLN A 113 32.24 10.26 -2.13
N GLN A 114 32.93 11.31 -2.62
CA GLN A 114 32.59 12.70 -2.32
C GLN A 114 31.23 13.09 -2.91
N GLU A 115 30.92 12.70 -4.15
CA GLU A 115 29.61 12.96 -4.77
C GLU A 115 28.49 12.22 -4.04
N ARG A 116 28.72 10.96 -3.66
CA ARG A 116 27.81 10.19 -2.81
C ARG A 116 27.56 10.89 -1.47
N GLU A 117 28.61 11.36 -0.79
CA GLU A 117 28.45 12.04 0.49
C GLU A 117 27.69 13.38 0.33
N ILE A 118 28.00 14.16 -0.70
CA ILE A 118 27.29 15.42 -1.02
C ILE A 118 25.81 15.15 -1.32
N SER A 119 25.50 14.10 -2.08
CA SER A 119 24.11 13.74 -2.41
C SER A 119 23.33 13.26 -1.19
N ILE A 120 23.94 12.46 -0.31
CA ILE A 120 23.34 12.04 0.98
C ILE A 120 23.07 13.26 1.85
N ARG A 121 24.09 14.10 2.13
CA ARG A 121 23.93 15.31 2.95
C ARG A 121 22.88 16.26 2.38
N ARG A 122 22.80 16.42 1.04
CA ARG A 122 21.77 17.22 0.37
C ARG A 122 20.37 16.62 0.55
N ALA A 123 20.23 15.30 0.45
CA ALA A 123 18.96 14.61 0.66
C ALA A 123 18.50 14.71 2.13
N GLU A 124 19.41 14.51 3.07
CA GLU A 124 19.18 14.70 4.52
C GLU A 124 18.74 16.13 4.82
N GLN A 125 19.46 17.14 4.31
CA GLN A 125 19.12 18.55 4.51
C GLN A 125 17.76 18.91 3.91
N LEU A 126 17.43 18.40 2.70
CA LEU A 126 16.12 18.62 2.09
C LEU A 126 14.98 17.94 2.89
N ALA A 127 15.21 16.73 3.40
CA ALA A 127 14.26 16.02 4.24
C ALA A 127 14.05 16.74 5.58
N GLU A 128 15.11 17.27 6.19
CA GLU A 128 15.04 18.06 7.42
C GLU A 128 14.29 19.38 7.19
N ILE A 129 14.61 20.13 6.13
CA ILE A 129 13.88 21.36 5.76
C ILE A 129 12.39 21.05 5.54
N ALA A 130 12.05 20.02 4.76
CA ALA A 130 10.67 19.63 4.52
C ALA A 130 9.93 19.22 5.80
N SER A 131 10.60 18.51 6.71
CA SER A 131 10.08 18.14 8.03
C SER A 131 9.81 19.37 8.90
N GLN A 132 10.79 20.28 9.01
CA GLN A 132 10.68 21.51 9.79
C GLN A 132 9.61 22.44 9.22
N GLU A 133 9.52 22.61 7.89
CA GLU A 133 8.44 23.35 7.24
C GLU A 133 7.07 22.73 7.53
N ALA A 134 6.93 21.40 7.41
CA ALA A 134 5.67 20.71 7.67
C ALA A 134 5.27 20.75 9.14
N ALA A 135 6.23 20.81 10.07
CA ALA A 135 5.98 21.03 11.49
C ALA A 135 5.54 22.48 11.75
N LYS A 136 6.25 23.49 11.21
CA LYS A 136 5.92 24.90 11.38
C LYS A 136 4.59 25.29 10.72
N LYS A 137 4.26 24.69 9.56
CA LYS A 137 2.94 24.84 8.92
C LYS A 137 1.83 24.24 9.79
N ARG A 138 2.04 23.06 10.40
CA ARG A 138 1.08 22.46 11.35
C ARG A 138 0.89 23.30 12.60
N GLU A 139 1.98 23.76 13.23
CA GLU A 139 1.95 24.64 14.41
C GLU A 139 1.20 25.96 14.12
N ALA A 140 1.41 26.57 12.95
CA ALA A 140 0.71 27.77 12.53
C ALA A 140 -0.79 27.54 12.25
N GLU A 141 -1.15 26.42 11.62
CA GLU A 141 -2.55 26.03 11.40
C GLU A 141 -3.26 25.67 12.70
N GLU A 142 -2.61 24.94 13.62
CA GLU A 142 -3.14 24.63 14.95
C GLU A 142 -3.38 25.92 15.76
N ALA A 143 -2.45 26.88 15.71
CA ALA A 143 -2.63 28.19 16.31
C ALA A 143 -3.79 28.98 15.68
N ARG A 144 -3.94 28.95 14.34
CA ARG A 144 -5.08 29.60 13.67
C ARG A 144 -6.41 28.96 14.06
N ILE A 145 -6.48 27.62 14.03
CA ILE A 145 -7.68 26.86 14.42
C ILE A 145 -8.02 27.08 15.89
N ALA A 146 -7.04 27.19 16.78
CA ALA A 146 -7.27 27.51 18.20
C ALA A 146 -7.87 28.91 18.36
N ALA A 147 -7.32 29.92 17.67
CA ALA A 147 -7.85 31.29 17.69
C ALA A 147 -9.27 31.38 17.08
N GLU A 148 -9.51 30.74 15.93
CA GLU A 148 -10.83 30.65 15.29
C GLU A 148 -11.85 29.97 16.22
N ARG A 149 -11.48 28.88 16.89
CA ARG A 149 -12.35 28.21 17.87
C ARG A 149 -12.66 29.10 19.07
N GLU A 150 -11.71 29.87 19.58
CA GLU A 150 -11.95 30.79 20.70
C GLU A 150 -12.91 31.92 20.30
N VAL A 151 -12.73 32.48 19.10
CA VAL A 151 -13.64 33.49 18.52
C VAL A 151 -15.04 32.91 18.33
N GLU A 152 -15.16 31.69 17.79
CA GLU A 152 -16.47 31.05 17.57
C GLU A 152 -17.17 30.69 18.88
N ILE A 153 -16.43 30.21 19.90
CA ILE A 153 -16.98 29.98 21.25
C ILE A 153 -17.53 31.30 21.84
N LYS A 154 -16.79 32.41 21.73
CA LYS A 154 -17.26 33.73 22.17
C LYS A 154 -18.47 34.21 21.37
N ARG A 155 -18.53 33.93 20.06
CA ARG A 155 -19.68 34.25 19.20
C ARG A 155 -20.91 33.45 19.58
N ILE A 156 -20.78 32.15 19.82
CA ILE A 156 -21.88 31.27 20.25
C ILE A 156 -22.37 31.64 21.66
N ALA A 157 -21.47 31.97 22.58
CA ALA A 157 -21.84 32.45 23.91
C ALA A 157 -22.66 33.75 23.82
N SER A 158 -22.15 34.76 23.11
CA SER A 158 -22.88 36.02 22.88
C SER A 158 -24.24 35.81 22.19
N ALA A 159 -24.31 34.93 21.19
CA ALA A 159 -25.57 34.60 20.53
C ALA A 159 -26.58 33.92 21.47
N ARG A 160 -26.12 33.02 22.36
CA ARG A 160 -26.96 32.40 23.40
C ARG A 160 -27.42 33.42 24.43
N ASP A 161 -26.56 34.34 24.86
CA ASP A 161 -26.92 35.37 25.83
C ASP A 161 -27.98 36.33 25.26
N VAL A 162 -27.82 36.75 23.99
CA VAL A 162 -28.82 37.53 23.26
C VAL A 162 -30.14 36.77 23.11
N GLU A 163 -30.10 35.47 22.81
CA GLU A 163 -31.31 34.66 22.68
C GLU A 163 -32.02 34.45 24.04
N ASN A 164 -31.26 34.25 25.11
CA ASN A 164 -31.79 34.18 26.47
C ASN A 164 -32.48 35.50 26.88
N GLU A 165 -31.84 36.64 26.61
CA GLU A 165 -32.44 37.97 26.82
C GLU A 165 -33.71 38.18 25.98
N ASN A 166 -33.71 37.74 24.71
CA ASN A 166 -34.91 37.78 23.86
C ASN A 166 -36.05 36.92 24.42
N ILE A 167 -35.75 35.71 24.90
CA ILE A 167 -36.72 34.79 25.53
C ILE A 167 -37.27 35.41 26.83
N LEU A 168 -36.42 35.95 27.70
CA LEU A 168 -36.83 36.63 28.94
C LEU A 168 -37.73 37.83 28.64
N LYS A 169 -37.35 38.66 27.66
CA LYS A 169 -38.15 39.79 27.18
C LYS A 169 -39.49 39.34 26.61
N ALA A 170 -39.53 38.28 25.81
CA ALA A 170 -40.77 37.73 25.27
C ALA A 170 -41.69 37.19 26.36
N GLN A 171 -41.14 36.49 27.37
CA GLN A 171 -41.89 36.02 28.54
C GLN A 171 -42.44 37.19 29.39
N LEU A 172 -41.66 38.26 29.58
CA LEU A 172 -42.13 39.47 30.28
C LEU A 172 -43.27 40.16 29.52
N ILE A 173 -43.16 40.29 28.20
CA ILE A 173 -44.22 40.84 27.34
C ILE A 173 -45.48 39.96 27.42
N GLN A 174 -45.34 38.63 27.33
CA GLN A 174 -46.49 37.72 27.46
C GLN A 174 -47.15 37.81 28.84
N LYS A 175 -46.37 37.85 29.93
CA LYS A 175 -46.90 38.04 31.29
C LYS A 175 -47.67 39.36 31.41
N ALA A 176 -47.10 40.46 30.93
CA ALA A 176 -47.76 41.77 30.94
C ALA A 176 -49.04 41.78 30.08
N GLN A 177 -49.06 41.10 28.93
CA GLN A 177 -50.26 40.94 28.09
C GLN A 177 -51.34 40.09 28.75
N VAL A 178 -50.97 39.00 29.42
CA VAL A 178 -51.92 38.15 30.17
C VAL A 178 -52.49 38.90 31.37
N GLU A 179 -51.66 39.63 32.11
CA GLU A 179 -52.09 40.46 33.23
C GLU A 179 -53.01 41.60 32.76
N GLN A 180 -52.65 42.29 31.67
CA GLN A 180 -53.51 43.29 31.03
C GLN A 180 -54.86 42.69 30.62
N LYS A 181 -54.88 41.55 29.91
CA LYS A 181 -56.14 40.86 29.55
C LYS A 181 -56.97 40.53 30.77
N LYS A 182 -56.36 39.97 31.82
CA LYS A 182 -57.04 39.66 33.08
C LYS A 182 -57.62 40.91 33.75
N THR A 183 -56.92 42.05 33.73
CA THR A 183 -57.47 43.31 34.27
C THR A 183 -58.64 43.84 33.44
N ILE A 184 -58.63 43.64 32.11
CA ILE A 184 -59.75 44.03 31.23
C ILE A 184 -60.94 43.11 31.47
N GLU A 185 -60.75 41.78 31.48
CA GLU A 185 -61.80 40.80 31.75
C GLU A 185 -62.45 41.01 33.13
N LEU A 186 -61.65 41.26 34.17
CA LEU A 186 -62.17 41.61 35.50
C LEU A 186 -62.97 42.93 35.48
N ALA A 187 -62.46 43.97 34.81
CA ALA A 187 -63.19 45.24 34.70
C ALA A 187 -64.50 45.11 33.89
N GLU A 188 -64.54 44.25 32.87
CA GLU A 188 -65.77 43.90 32.14
C GLU A 188 -66.73 43.09 33.00
N GLN A 189 -66.23 42.15 33.80
CA GLN A 189 -67.02 41.35 34.73
C GLN A 189 -67.60 42.22 35.85
N ASP A 190 -66.81 43.09 36.48
CA ASP A 190 -67.27 44.06 37.48
C ASP A 190 -68.30 45.03 36.89
N ARG A 191 -68.10 45.48 35.65
CA ARG A 191 -69.08 46.30 34.92
C ARG A 191 -70.37 45.52 34.66
N ALA A 192 -70.30 44.25 34.29
CA ALA A 192 -71.47 43.40 34.09
C ALA A 192 -72.22 43.15 35.41
N ILE A 193 -71.51 42.93 36.51
CA ILE A 193 -72.08 42.82 37.86
C ILE A 193 -72.78 44.13 38.25
N ALA A 194 -72.12 45.29 38.09
CA ALA A 194 -72.72 46.59 38.40
C ALA A 194 -73.97 46.91 37.55
N ILE A 195 -73.99 46.47 36.27
CA ILE A 195 -75.19 46.55 35.42
C ILE A 195 -76.29 45.61 35.93
N ALA A 196 -75.95 44.37 36.30
CA ALA A 196 -76.90 43.40 36.83
C ALA A 196 -77.48 43.83 38.20
N GLU A 197 -76.68 44.36 39.10
CA GLU A 197 -77.12 44.94 40.38
C GLU A 197 -78.01 46.17 40.15
N LYS A 198 -77.63 47.08 39.25
CA LYS A 198 -78.46 48.24 38.92
C LYS A 198 -79.77 47.85 38.24
N SER A 199 -79.76 46.86 37.36
CA SER A 199 -80.95 46.29 36.72
C SER A 199 -81.85 45.57 37.74
N ARG A 200 -81.25 44.87 38.71
CA ARG A 200 -81.96 44.26 39.84
C ARG A 200 -82.60 45.32 40.73
N ALA A 201 -81.87 46.37 41.11
CA ALA A 201 -82.41 47.49 41.87
C ALA A 201 -83.52 48.24 41.12
N GLU A 202 -83.38 48.42 39.80
CA GLU A 202 -84.46 48.96 38.96
C GLU A 202 -85.67 48.03 38.88
N SER A 203 -85.46 46.71 38.83
CA SER A 203 -86.54 45.71 38.83
C SER A 203 -87.23 45.60 40.19
N GLU A 204 -86.49 45.69 41.30
CA GLU A 204 -87.03 45.73 42.66
C GLU A 204 -87.79 47.05 42.91
N ALA A 205 -87.28 48.18 42.42
CA ALA A 205 -87.98 49.46 42.46
C ALA A 205 -89.25 49.48 41.58
N LYS A 206 -89.21 48.86 40.39
CA LYS A 206 -90.39 48.64 39.54
C LYS A 206 -91.38 47.71 40.22
N ALA A 207 -90.93 46.61 40.81
CA ALA A 207 -91.80 45.69 41.56
C ALA A 207 -92.46 46.37 42.77
N LEU A 208 -91.76 47.26 43.48
CA LEU A 208 -92.34 48.11 44.54
C LEU A 208 -93.35 49.13 43.98
N ALA A 209 -93.03 49.78 42.86
CA ALA A 209 -93.95 50.70 42.20
C ALA A 209 -95.19 49.99 41.64
N ASP A 210 -95.03 48.78 41.11
CA ASP A 210 -96.11 47.94 40.60
C ASP A 210 -96.88 47.25 41.72
N GLN A 211 -96.28 46.98 42.89
CA GLN A 211 -97.01 46.63 44.11
C GLN A 211 -97.83 47.81 44.64
N ALA A 212 -97.29 49.03 44.62
CA ALA A 212 -98.02 50.23 45.01
C ALA A 212 -99.17 50.55 44.04
N ARG A 213 -98.94 50.41 42.72
CA ARG A 213 -100.00 50.46 41.70
C ARG A 213 -101.00 49.33 41.88
N ALA A 214 -100.57 48.10 42.12
CA ALA A 214 -101.46 46.98 42.37
C ALA A 214 -102.29 47.19 43.64
N ALA A 215 -101.75 47.81 44.69
CA ALA A 215 -102.52 48.19 45.87
C ALA A 215 -103.55 49.29 45.57
N ALA A 216 -103.20 50.29 44.76
CA ALA A 216 -104.13 51.32 44.29
C ALA A 216 -105.23 50.75 43.38
N VAL A 217 -104.86 49.94 42.39
CA VAL A 217 -105.78 49.23 41.49
C VAL A 217 -106.62 48.22 42.26
N LYS A 218 -106.10 47.56 43.30
CA LYS A 218 -106.89 46.65 44.15
C LYS A 218 -107.89 47.42 45.02
N ALA A 219 -107.57 48.65 45.43
CA ALA A 219 -108.54 49.53 46.09
C ALA A 219 -109.63 50.05 45.11
N GLU A 220 -109.28 50.33 43.85
CA GLU A 220 -110.26 50.66 42.80
C GLU A 220 -111.10 49.43 42.37
N GLU A 221 -110.47 48.25 42.29
CA GLU A 221 -111.12 46.99 41.96
C GLU A 221 -111.91 46.39 43.12
N GLU A 222 -111.62 46.68 44.40
CA GLU A 222 -112.54 46.33 45.49
C GLU A 222 -113.86 47.12 45.38
N VAL A 223 -113.83 48.32 44.80
CA VAL A 223 -115.05 49.12 44.49
C VAL A 223 -115.76 48.63 43.22
N LEU A 224 -115.04 48.12 42.22
CA LEU A 224 -115.63 47.51 41.00
C LEU A 224 -116.10 46.07 41.22
N THR A 225 -115.39 45.23 41.98
CA THR A 225 -115.75 43.83 42.24
C THR A 225 -117.01 43.69 43.09
N VAL A 226 -117.29 44.61 44.02
CA VAL A 226 -118.63 44.68 44.67
C VAL A 226 -119.74 44.94 43.64
N ARG A 227 -119.41 45.53 42.49
CA ARG A 227 -120.34 45.85 41.38
C ARG A 227 -120.40 44.76 40.31
N GLU A 228 -119.36 43.95 40.16
CA GLU A 228 -119.21 42.95 39.09
C GLU A 228 -119.26 41.48 39.57
N THR A 229 -119.07 41.20 40.87
CA THR A 229 -119.26 39.84 41.43
C THR A 229 -120.68 39.31 41.23
N GLN A 230 -121.69 40.17 41.20
CA GLN A 230 -123.07 39.79 40.83
C GLN A 230 -123.27 39.49 39.32
N ARG A 231 -122.26 39.70 38.48
CA ARG A 231 -122.30 39.47 37.02
C ARG A 231 -121.43 38.31 36.57
N ALA A 232 -120.30 38.05 37.24
CA ALA A 232 -119.27 37.11 36.81
C ALA A 232 -119.51 35.63 37.21
N GLU A 233 -120.42 35.32 38.15
CA GLU A 233 -120.73 33.93 38.54
C GLU A 233 -121.28 33.04 37.38
N ARG A 234 -121.65 33.65 36.25
CA ARG A 234 -122.37 32.96 35.17
C ARG A 234 -121.49 32.36 34.07
N GLU A 235 -120.26 32.82 33.92
CA GLU A 235 -119.35 32.46 32.81
C GLU A 235 -117.93 32.21 33.36
N LYS A 236 -117.72 31.27 34.30
CA LYS A 236 -117.67 29.81 34.06
C LYS A 236 -116.94 29.35 32.77
N ALA A 237 -116.16 30.24 32.14
CA ALA A 237 -115.22 29.95 31.06
C ALA A 237 -113.87 29.43 31.59
N VAL A 238 -113.91 28.42 32.47
CA VAL A 238 -112.74 27.99 33.28
C VAL A 238 -112.00 26.77 32.67
N GLU A 239 -112.54 26.13 31.64
CA GLU A 239 -112.15 24.76 31.29
C GLU A 239 -111.12 24.61 30.14
N LEU A 240 -110.77 25.67 29.38
CA LEU A 240 -109.96 25.55 28.16
C LEU A 240 -108.44 25.76 28.34
N VAL A 241 -107.99 26.36 29.45
CA VAL A 241 -106.60 26.90 29.56
C VAL A 241 -105.57 25.84 30.02
N ALA A 242 -106.01 24.78 30.70
CA ALA A 242 -105.10 23.79 31.29
C ALA A 242 -104.32 22.91 30.28
N ALA A 243 -104.76 22.84 29.02
CA ALA A 243 -104.28 21.84 28.07
C ALA A 243 -102.93 22.16 27.38
N LYS A 244 -102.43 23.40 27.41
CA LYS A 244 -101.28 23.81 26.59
C LYS A 244 -99.89 23.59 27.20
N GLN A 245 -99.79 23.45 28.53
CA GLN A 245 -98.50 23.57 29.24
C GLN A 245 -97.71 22.25 29.34
N ALA A 246 -98.30 21.11 28.98
CA ALA A 246 -97.67 19.79 29.09
C ALA A 246 -96.76 19.44 27.90
N ALA A 247 -97.05 19.95 26.70
CA ALA A 247 -96.43 19.46 25.46
C ALA A 247 -94.98 19.93 25.19
N GLU A 248 -94.54 21.04 25.79
CA GLU A 248 -93.21 21.62 25.49
C GLU A 248 -92.05 20.94 26.24
N LYS A 249 -92.30 20.26 27.36
CA LYS A 249 -91.22 19.71 28.20
C LYS A 249 -90.59 18.42 27.65
N ASP A 250 -91.39 17.57 26.99
CA ASP A 250 -90.92 16.26 26.55
C ASP A 250 -90.08 16.32 25.26
N ALA A 251 -90.24 17.38 24.45
CA ALA A 251 -89.53 17.55 23.18
C ALA A 251 -88.02 17.86 23.35
N ILE A 252 -87.63 18.52 24.44
CA ILE A 252 -86.26 19.02 24.65
C ILE A 252 -85.31 17.93 25.18
N ALA A 253 -85.83 16.97 25.96
CA ALA A 253 -85.01 15.92 26.55
C ALA A 253 -84.50 14.89 25.52
N ILE A 254 -85.27 14.64 24.45
CA ILE A 254 -85.00 13.59 23.47
C ILE A 254 -83.93 14.02 22.45
N THR A 255 -83.89 15.30 22.07
CA THR A 255 -82.96 15.82 21.05
C THR A 255 -81.51 15.86 21.55
N VAL A 256 -81.29 16.39 22.76
CA VAL A 256 -79.94 16.57 23.34
C VAL A 256 -79.24 15.22 23.58
N ALA A 257 -79.98 14.18 24.01
CA ALA A 257 -79.43 12.85 24.22
C ALA A 257 -78.99 12.15 22.92
N ALA A 258 -79.73 12.37 21.82
CA ALA A 258 -79.41 11.83 20.50
C ALA A 258 -78.17 12.50 19.89
N GLU A 259 -78.01 13.81 20.10
CA GLU A 259 -76.90 14.59 19.54
C GLU A 259 -75.56 14.25 20.23
N ALA A 260 -75.57 14.11 21.57
CA ALA A 260 -74.40 13.68 22.34
C ALA A 260 -73.90 12.26 21.95
N SER A 261 -74.83 11.31 21.77
CA SER A 261 -74.48 9.93 21.36
C SER A 261 -73.89 9.85 19.95
N LYS A 262 -74.32 10.76 19.06
CA LYS A 262 -73.79 10.85 17.69
C LYS A 262 -72.34 11.37 17.68
N GLN A 263 -72.01 12.36 18.50
CA GLN A 263 -70.66 12.92 18.55
C GLN A 263 -69.64 11.90 19.07
N ALA A 264 -69.95 11.23 20.19
CA ALA A 264 -69.06 10.20 20.76
C ALA A 264 -68.74 9.08 19.75
N ALA A 265 -69.72 8.62 18.97
CA ALA A 265 -69.52 7.60 17.94
C ALA A 265 -68.67 8.06 16.75
N VAL A 266 -68.58 9.37 16.47
CA VAL A 266 -67.68 9.93 15.46
C VAL A 266 -66.24 9.98 15.99
N ASP A 267 -66.07 10.48 17.21
CA ASP A 267 -64.76 10.63 17.85
C ASP A 267 -64.06 9.27 18.04
N ASP A 268 -64.81 8.23 18.45
CA ASP A 268 -64.31 6.84 18.54
C ASP A 268 -63.90 6.27 17.16
N ALA A 269 -64.65 6.59 16.10
CA ALA A 269 -64.35 6.13 14.74
C ALA A 269 -63.09 6.80 14.17
N GLU A 270 -62.87 8.08 14.46
CA GLU A 270 -61.64 8.78 14.08
C GLU A 270 -60.42 8.27 14.87
N ALA A 271 -60.57 8.01 16.18
CA ALA A 271 -59.51 7.43 17.00
C ALA A 271 -59.01 6.07 16.46
N VAL A 272 -59.94 5.19 16.06
CA VAL A 272 -59.58 3.90 15.43
C VAL A 272 -58.89 4.09 14.08
N ARG A 273 -59.32 5.06 13.26
CA ARG A 273 -58.68 5.32 11.96
C ARG A 273 -57.25 5.84 12.12
N ILE A 274 -57.03 6.79 13.03
CA ILE A 274 -55.71 7.36 13.33
C ILE A 274 -54.75 6.29 13.88
N ALA A 275 -55.24 5.39 14.75
CA ALA A 275 -54.43 4.29 15.27
C ALA A 275 -53.98 3.33 14.15
N ALA A 276 -54.89 2.96 13.23
CA ALA A 276 -54.57 2.09 12.10
C ALA A 276 -53.59 2.74 11.10
N GLU A 277 -53.74 4.03 10.81
CA GLU A 277 -52.82 4.79 9.96
C GLU A 277 -51.41 4.85 10.58
N ALA A 278 -51.30 5.09 11.90
CA ALA A 278 -50.03 5.13 12.62
C ALA A 278 -49.29 3.77 12.67
N GLU A 279 -50.01 2.65 12.83
CA GLU A 279 -49.39 1.32 12.77
C GLU A 279 -48.89 0.97 11.35
N ALA A 280 -49.67 1.31 10.32
CA ALA A 280 -49.26 1.12 8.93
C ALA A 280 -48.01 1.93 8.57
N GLU A 281 -47.92 3.19 9.01
CA GLU A 281 -46.74 4.02 8.77
C GLU A 281 -45.50 3.51 9.51
N LYS A 282 -45.66 3.07 10.78
CA LYS A 282 -44.58 2.44 11.57
C LYS A 282 -44.01 1.18 10.90
N LEU A 283 -44.86 0.34 10.32
CA LEU A 283 -44.45 -0.82 9.53
C LEU A 283 -43.70 -0.41 8.26
N ARG A 284 -44.21 0.60 7.52
CA ARG A 284 -43.57 1.10 6.31
C ARG A 284 -42.21 1.75 6.57
N LEU A 285 -42.06 2.45 7.70
CA LEU A 285 -40.79 3.06 8.11
C LEU A 285 -39.73 2.01 8.46
N LYS A 286 -40.11 0.95 9.19
CA LYS A 286 -39.21 -0.19 9.47
C LYS A 286 -38.74 -0.88 8.19
N ALA A 287 -39.67 -1.20 7.28
CA ALA A 287 -39.34 -1.85 6.01
C ALA A 287 -38.38 -1.00 5.15
N LYS A 288 -38.53 0.33 5.16
CA LYS A 288 -37.57 1.24 4.51
C LYS A 288 -36.20 1.21 5.19
N GLY A 289 -36.14 1.33 6.52
CA GLY A 289 -34.88 1.28 7.27
C GLY A 289 -34.10 -0.02 7.05
N GLU A 290 -34.78 -1.17 6.98
CA GLU A 290 -34.17 -2.46 6.66
C GLU A 290 -33.71 -2.57 5.21
N SER A 291 -34.44 -1.96 4.26
CA SER A 291 -34.03 -1.84 2.86
C SER A 291 -32.77 -1.00 2.71
N ASP A 292 -32.76 0.20 3.29
CA ASP A 292 -31.66 1.16 3.19
C ASP A 292 -30.39 0.62 3.87
N ALA A 293 -30.53 -0.06 5.02
CA ALA A 293 -29.43 -0.75 5.68
C ALA A 293 -28.84 -1.90 4.83
N LYS A 294 -29.68 -2.66 4.11
CA LYS A 294 -29.21 -3.72 3.18
C LYS A 294 -28.51 -3.13 1.96
N MET A 295 -29.02 -2.02 1.39
CA MET A 295 -28.35 -1.33 0.29
C MET A 295 -26.98 -0.78 0.70
N LEU A 296 -26.88 -0.15 1.88
CA LEU A 296 -25.61 0.34 2.42
C LEU A 296 -24.60 -0.79 2.68
N LEU A 297 -25.05 -1.93 3.21
CA LEU A 297 -24.18 -3.12 3.37
C LEU A 297 -23.71 -3.68 2.03
N ALA A 298 -24.59 -3.76 1.03
CA ALA A 298 -24.22 -4.22 -0.31
C ALA A 298 -23.19 -3.28 -0.97
N GLN A 299 -23.38 -1.96 -0.88
CA GLN A 299 -22.42 -0.97 -1.39
C GLN A 299 -21.08 -1.01 -0.65
N ALA A 300 -21.09 -1.24 0.68
CA ALA A 300 -19.86 -1.40 1.46
C ALA A 300 -19.09 -2.67 1.05
N GLN A 301 -19.79 -3.79 0.84
CA GLN A 301 -19.20 -5.04 0.36
C GLN A 301 -18.66 -4.92 -1.07
N GLU A 302 -19.41 -4.31 -1.99
CA GLU A 302 -18.95 -4.05 -3.36
C GLU A 302 -17.64 -3.26 -3.35
N LYS A 303 -17.55 -2.20 -2.53
CA LYS A 303 -16.35 -1.38 -2.40
C LYS A 303 -15.18 -2.13 -1.76
N GLN A 304 -15.42 -3.02 -0.80
CA GLN A 304 -14.38 -3.90 -0.25
C GLN A 304 -13.85 -4.86 -1.32
N TYR A 305 -14.73 -5.55 -2.05
CA TYR A 305 -14.30 -6.45 -3.13
C TYR A 305 -13.58 -5.73 -4.27
N GLN A 306 -13.92 -4.47 -4.58
CA GLN A 306 -13.15 -3.65 -5.52
C GLN A 306 -11.72 -3.39 -5.01
N VAL A 307 -11.56 -2.96 -3.76
CA VAL A 307 -10.24 -2.71 -3.16
C VAL A 307 -9.40 -3.99 -3.05
N ASP A 308 -10.01 -5.13 -2.68
CA ASP A 308 -9.33 -6.42 -2.61
C ASP A 308 -8.93 -6.93 -4.00
N ALA A 309 -9.76 -6.70 -5.03
CA ALA A 309 -9.44 -7.02 -6.43
C ALA A 309 -8.32 -6.13 -7.00
N GLU A 310 -8.30 -4.84 -6.65
CA GLU A 310 -7.20 -3.93 -7.02
C GLU A 310 -5.90 -4.28 -6.29
N GLY A 311 -5.96 -4.59 -5.00
CA GLY A 311 -4.81 -5.02 -4.21
C GLY A 311 -4.19 -6.34 -4.73
N THR A 312 -5.03 -7.34 -5.02
CA THR A 312 -4.56 -8.61 -5.60
C THR A 312 -4.02 -8.46 -7.03
N ARG A 313 -4.60 -7.58 -7.86
CA ARG A 313 -4.01 -7.21 -9.16
C ARG A 313 -2.64 -6.57 -9.01
N ALA A 314 -2.49 -5.58 -8.12
CA ALA A 314 -1.20 -4.93 -7.88
C ALA A 314 -0.12 -5.91 -7.39
N VAL A 315 -0.48 -6.88 -6.54
CA VAL A 315 0.43 -7.96 -6.11
C VAL A 315 0.81 -8.88 -7.28
N ASN A 316 -0.13 -9.24 -8.15
CA ASN A 316 0.14 -10.08 -9.32
C ASN A 316 0.98 -9.34 -10.39
N GLU A 317 0.70 -8.06 -10.64
CA GLU A 317 1.49 -7.22 -11.53
C GLU A 317 2.92 -7.03 -10.99
N ALA A 318 3.09 -6.76 -9.70
CA ALA A 318 4.41 -6.73 -9.06
C ALA A 318 5.14 -8.08 -9.15
N SER A 319 4.42 -9.19 -9.03
CA SER A 319 4.99 -10.54 -9.17
C SER A 319 5.40 -10.86 -10.62
N ASN A 320 4.68 -10.36 -11.61
CA ASN A 320 5.00 -10.52 -13.04
C ASN A 320 6.17 -9.61 -13.50
N VAL A 321 6.54 -8.60 -12.71
CA VAL A 321 7.70 -7.73 -12.94
C VAL A 321 9.00 -8.30 -12.33
N LEU A 322 8.91 -9.35 -11.50
CA LEU A 322 10.09 -10.08 -11.01
C LEU A 322 10.83 -10.76 -12.17
N SER A 323 12.17 -10.73 -12.15
CA SER A 323 12.95 -11.40 -13.19
C SER A 323 12.85 -12.92 -13.08
N THR A 324 13.00 -13.63 -14.21
CA THR A 324 13.00 -15.10 -14.26
C THR A 324 13.99 -15.72 -13.29
N GLU A 325 15.15 -15.09 -13.10
CA GLU A 325 16.20 -15.49 -12.14
C GLU A 325 15.72 -15.41 -10.68
N GLN A 326 14.89 -14.41 -10.33
CA GLN A 326 14.30 -14.30 -8.99
C GLN A 326 13.23 -15.36 -8.77
N VAL A 327 12.45 -15.71 -9.81
CA VAL A 327 11.48 -16.82 -9.76
C VAL A 327 12.20 -18.16 -9.55
N GLU A 328 13.29 -18.44 -10.27
CA GLU A 328 14.11 -19.64 -10.06
C GLU A 328 14.69 -19.70 -8.63
N MET A 329 15.18 -18.58 -8.10
CA MET A 329 15.66 -18.50 -6.72
C MET A 329 14.55 -18.78 -5.69
N GLN A 330 13.35 -18.24 -5.89
CA GLN A 330 12.19 -18.52 -5.04
C GLN A 330 11.75 -19.98 -5.12
N ILE A 331 11.69 -20.58 -6.31
CA ILE A 331 11.40 -22.00 -6.51
C ILE A 331 12.44 -22.85 -5.77
N ARG A 332 13.72 -22.51 -5.85
CA ARG A 332 14.81 -23.22 -5.16
C ARG A 332 14.71 -23.10 -3.64
N LEU A 333 14.35 -21.93 -3.11
CA LEU A 333 14.11 -21.72 -1.67
C LEU A 333 12.85 -22.45 -1.18
N ALA A 334 11.77 -22.45 -1.95
CA ALA A 334 10.54 -23.19 -1.62
C ALA A 334 10.79 -24.71 -1.64
N LEU A 335 11.52 -25.21 -2.66
CA LEU A 335 11.99 -26.59 -2.70
C LEU A 335 12.83 -26.91 -1.46
N MET A 336 13.84 -26.11 -1.10
CA MET A 336 14.63 -26.34 0.11
C MET A 336 13.79 -26.35 1.40
N LYS A 337 12.78 -25.48 1.49
CA LYS A 337 11.90 -25.38 2.66
C LYS A 337 11.00 -26.60 2.83
N TYR A 338 10.42 -27.11 1.74
CA TYR A 338 9.54 -28.28 1.75
C TYR A 338 10.26 -29.61 1.51
N LEU A 339 11.56 -29.59 1.14
CA LEU A 339 12.37 -30.79 0.95
C LEU A 339 12.31 -31.77 2.13
N PRO A 340 12.33 -31.34 3.41
CA PRO A 340 12.22 -32.26 4.53
C PRO A 340 10.86 -32.96 4.62
N GLU A 341 9.78 -32.30 4.20
CA GLU A 341 8.43 -32.88 4.16
C GLU A 341 8.26 -33.81 2.97
N ILE A 342 8.76 -33.43 1.79
CA ILE A 342 8.80 -34.28 0.59
C ILE A 342 9.61 -35.55 0.88
N ILE A 343 10.79 -35.43 1.49
CA ILE A 343 11.61 -36.59 1.90
C ILE A 343 10.87 -37.42 2.95
N ARG A 344 10.29 -36.81 3.98
CA ARG A 344 9.52 -37.54 5.00
C ARG A 344 8.39 -38.36 4.37
N GLU A 345 7.57 -37.76 3.52
CA GLU A 345 6.40 -38.42 2.94
C GLU A 345 6.78 -39.41 1.82
N SER A 346 7.93 -39.24 1.14
CA SER A 346 8.45 -40.20 0.15
C SER A 346 9.28 -41.34 0.73
N VAL A 347 9.79 -41.22 1.97
CA VAL A 347 10.43 -42.32 2.72
C VAL A 347 9.42 -43.09 3.59
N LYS A 348 8.26 -42.50 3.91
CA LYS A 348 7.13 -43.14 4.61
C LYS A 348 6.66 -44.47 4.00
N PRO A 349 6.66 -44.71 2.66
CA PRO A 349 6.39 -46.03 2.10
C PRO A 349 7.49 -47.04 2.40
N MET A 350 8.75 -46.61 2.60
CA MET A 350 9.87 -47.48 2.96
C MET A 350 9.89 -47.85 4.44
N GLU A 351 9.37 -47.01 5.35
CA GLU A 351 9.12 -47.40 6.76
C GLU A 351 8.14 -48.58 6.90
N ASN A 352 7.34 -48.86 5.87
CA ASN A 352 6.34 -49.93 5.87
C ASN A 352 6.83 -51.22 5.15
N ILE A 353 8.12 -51.36 4.88
CA ILE A 353 8.72 -52.54 4.22
C ILE A 353 9.86 -53.11 5.08
N ASP A 354 9.50 -53.83 6.14
CA ASP A 354 10.46 -54.54 6.99
C ASP A 354 11.11 -55.77 6.31
N ASP A 355 10.49 -56.30 5.24
CA ASP A 355 10.99 -57.47 4.50
C ASP A 355 10.56 -57.41 3.02
N ILE A 356 11.51 -57.33 2.07
CA ILE A 356 11.22 -57.56 0.63
C ILE A 356 11.14 -59.07 0.38
N LYS A 357 10.00 -59.66 0.76
CA LYS A 357 9.72 -61.07 0.53
C LYS A 357 9.19 -61.27 -0.88
N ILE A 358 10.05 -61.71 -1.82
CA ILE A 358 9.66 -62.05 -3.19
C ILE A 358 8.74 -63.28 -3.17
N LEU A 359 7.44 -63.01 -3.06
CA LEU A 359 6.37 -64.01 -3.08
C LEU A 359 5.95 -64.28 -4.52
N GLN A 360 6.63 -65.22 -5.18
CA GLN A 360 6.03 -65.94 -6.30
C GLN A 360 4.90 -66.84 -5.77
N VAL A 361 3.68 -66.30 -5.69
CA VAL A 361 2.49 -67.09 -5.33
C VAL A 361 1.50 -67.05 -6.48
N ASN A 362 1.62 -68.10 -7.30
CA ASN A 362 0.66 -68.44 -8.34
C ASN A 362 -0.63 -68.96 -7.70
N GLY A 363 -1.73 -68.22 -7.84
CA GLY A 363 -3.07 -68.66 -7.45
C GLY A 363 -3.42 -68.49 -5.96
N LEU A 364 -4.71 -68.74 -5.67
CA LEU A 364 -5.35 -68.69 -4.34
C LEU A 364 -5.64 -67.28 -3.77
N ASN A 365 -6.51 -66.53 -4.43
CA ASN A 365 -7.16 -65.35 -3.83
C ASN A 365 -8.60 -65.69 -3.42
N GLY A 366 -8.85 -65.92 -2.13
CA GLY A 366 -10.18 -66.26 -1.62
C GLY A 366 -10.27 -66.31 -0.09
N PHE A 367 -11.33 -65.66 0.42
CA PHE A 367 -11.83 -65.64 1.81
C PHE A 367 -11.04 -64.85 2.88
N ALA A 368 -11.69 -64.29 3.91
CA ALA A 368 -12.80 -63.30 3.97
C ALA A 368 -13.32 -63.17 5.43
N THR A 369 -13.67 -61.96 5.85
CA THR A 369 -14.58 -61.63 6.97
C THR A 369 -14.93 -60.14 6.79
N GLY A 370 -16.16 -59.65 6.61
CA GLY A 370 -17.49 -60.06 7.08
C GLY A 370 -17.98 -58.99 8.07
N ALA A 371 -19.21 -58.45 8.07
CA ALA A 371 -20.38 -58.54 7.18
C ALA A 371 -21.20 -57.21 7.33
N ASN A 372 -22.41 -56.93 6.79
CA ASN A 372 -23.46 -57.70 6.11
C ASN A 372 -24.38 -56.74 5.29
N LEU A 373 -25.50 -57.23 4.73
CA LEU A 373 -26.54 -56.56 3.90
C LEU A 373 -26.03 -56.13 2.50
N GLY A 374 -26.42 -56.74 1.37
CA GLY A 374 -27.60 -57.54 1.00
C GLY A 374 -28.28 -56.82 -0.19
N GLU A 375 -28.72 -57.44 -1.29
CA GLU A 375 -28.93 -58.84 -1.67
C GLU A 375 -29.04 -58.92 -3.23
N GLY A 376 -28.85 -60.09 -3.85
CA GLY A 376 -29.18 -60.29 -5.29
C GLY A 376 -28.07 -60.93 -6.15
N GLN A 377 -28.22 -62.22 -6.45
CA GLN A 377 -27.42 -62.94 -7.45
C GLN A 377 -27.99 -62.69 -8.87
N GLU A 378 -27.12 -62.58 -9.89
CA GLU A 378 -26.97 -63.66 -10.87
C GLU A 378 -25.68 -63.52 -11.70
N ASN A 379 -25.27 -64.62 -12.33
CA ASN A 379 -23.91 -64.84 -12.79
C ASN A 379 -23.86 -64.93 -14.32
N MET A 380 -23.18 -64.02 -15.00
CA MET A 380 -22.95 -64.12 -16.45
C MET A 380 -21.51 -63.74 -16.81
N GLN A 381 -20.87 -64.61 -17.59
CA GLN A 381 -19.47 -64.47 -18.02
C GLN A 381 -19.27 -63.15 -18.81
N THR A 382 -18.56 -62.20 -18.20
CA THR A 382 -18.01 -61.04 -18.93
C THR A 382 -16.64 -61.42 -19.47
N SER A 383 -16.45 -61.24 -20.78
CA SER A 383 -15.22 -61.64 -21.47
C SER A 383 -14.04 -60.77 -21.03
N LEU A 384 -12.83 -61.34 -21.03
CA LEU A 384 -11.58 -60.59 -20.82
C LEU A 384 -11.47 -59.38 -21.79
N SER A 385 -12.08 -59.47 -22.97
CA SER A 385 -12.20 -58.37 -23.92
C SER A 385 -12.93 -57.16 -23.34
N ASP A 386 -14.01 -57.34 -22.58
CA ASP A 386 -14.77 -56.23 -21.98
C ASP A 386 -14.02 -55.56 -20.83
N GLN A 387 -13.14 -56.30 -20.13
CA GLN A 387 -12.28 -55.73 -19.10
C GLN A 387 -11.20 -54.83 -19.72
N VAL A 388 -10.59 -55.26 -20.83
CA VAL A 388 -9.65 -54.42 -21.60
C VAL A 388 -10.37 -53.21 -22.19
N VAL A 389 -11.54 -53.39 -22.82
CA VAL A 389 -12.31 -52.27 -23.39
C VAL A 389 -12.75 -51.26 -22.32
N ASN A 390 -13.21 -51.70 -21.13
CA ASN A 390 -13.55 -50.78 -20.04
C ASN A 390 -12.33 -50.03 -19.49
N SER A 391 -11.15 -50.66 -19.41
CA SER A 391 -9.92 -49.97 -19.03
C SER A 391 -9.49 -48.92 -20.08
N ALA A 392 -9.61 -49.24 -21.37
CA ALA A 392 -9.31 -48.33 -22.47
C ALA A 392 -10.33 -47.17 -22.57
N LEU A 393 -11.61 -47.41 -22.29
CA LEU A 393 -12.62 -46.35 -22.25
C LEU A 393 -12.37 -45.39 -21.08
N ARG A 394 -11.98 -45.90 -19.91
CA ARG A 394 -11.59 -45.07 -18.75
C ARG A 394 -10.34 -44.24 -19.07
N TYR A 395 -9.31 -44.84 -19.66
CA TYR A 395 -8.13 -44.12 -20.13
C TYR A 395 -8.51 -43.00 -21.12
N ARG A 396 -9.35 -43.29 -22.12
CA ARG A 396 -9.86 -42.29 -23.07
C ARG A 396 -10.71 -41.18 -22.42
N SER A 397 -11.42 -41.47 -21.33
CA SER A 397 -12.19 -40.45 -20.59
C SER A 397 -11.32 -39.49 -19.77
N GLN A 398 -10.10 -39.92 -19.41
CA GLN A 398 -9.11 -39.11 -18.67
C GLN A 398 -7.99 -38.57 -19.57
N ALA A 399 -7.94 -39.00 -20.83
CA ALA A 399 -6.96 -38.58 -21.82
C ALA A 399 -6.77 -37.05 -21.93
N PRO A 400 -7.82 -36.19 -21.87
CA PRO A 400 -7.59 -34.74 -21.96
C PRO A 400 -6.71 -34.16 -20.85
N LEU A 401 -6.74 -34.74 -19.64
CA LEU A 401 -5.90 -34.34 -18.50
C LEU A 401 -4.49 -34.94 -18.58
N ILE A 402 -4.38 -36.18 -19.08
CA ILE A 402 -3.07 -36.82 -19.26
C ILE A 402 -2.33 -36.19 -20.44
N ASP A 403 -3.01 -35.87 -21.54
CA ASP A 403 -2.44 -35.14 -22.69
C ASP A 403 -2.09 -33.69 -22.33
N SER A 404 -2.85 -33.00 -21.46
CA SER A 404 -2.44 -31.66 -21.01
C SER A 404 -1.16 -31.72 -20.19
N LEU A 405 -1.08 -32.64 -19.22
CA LEU A 405 0.12 -32.85 -18.39
C LEU A 405 1.32 -33.34 -19.23
N MET A 406 1.10 -34.23 -20.20
CA MET A 406 2.16 -34.71 -21.10
C MET A 406 2.63 -33.60 -22.06
N ASN A 407 1.75 -32.71 -22.52
CA ASN A 407 2.15 -31.52 -23.29
C ASN A 407 2.90 -30.50 -22.43
N GLU A 408 2.51 -30.26 -21.18
CA GLU A 408 3.27 -29.42 -20.23
C GLU A 408 4.65 -30.03 -19.91
N LEU A 409 4.77 -31.35 -19.90
CA LEU A 409 6.03 -32.10 -19.80
C LEU A 409 6.79 -32.24 -21.13
N GLY A 410 6.29 -31.66 -22.24
CA GLY A 410 6.96 -31.64 -23.54
C GLY A 410 6.95 -32.98 -24.31
N LEU A 411 6.10 -33.94 -23.94
CA LEU A 411 6.01 -35.28 -24.51
C LEU A 411 4.71 -35.45 -25.30
N GLN A 412 4.74 -35.15 -26.60
CA GLN A 412 3.55 -35.18 -27.45
C GLN A 412 3.17 -36.62 -27.84
N GLY A 413 2.13 -37.16 -27.19
CA GLY A 413 1.66 -38.55 -27.32
C GLY A 413 0.95 -38.85 -28.63
N GLY A 414 1.65 -38.81 -29.76
CA GLY A 414 1.06 -39.08 -31.08
C GLY A 414 1.93 -39.87 -32.05
N ASP A 415 3.26 -39.85 -31.91
CA ASP A 415 4.14 -40.49 -32.90
C ASP A 415 5.52 -40.85 -32.31
N MET A 416 6.05 -42.03 -32.63
CA MET A 416 7.38 -42.47 -32.15
C MET A 416 8.53 -41.56 -32.63
N ASN A 417 8.29 -40.76 -33.67
CA ASN A 417 9.25 -39.77 -34.17
C ASN A 417 9.48 -38.61 -33.18
N GLY A 418 8.48 -38.22 -32.37
CA GLY A 418 8.57 -37.10 -31.44
C GLY A 418 9.66 -37.28 -30.37
N PHE A 419 9.83 -38.51 -29.88
CA PHE A 419 10.86 -38.86 -28.90
C PHE A 419 12.31 -38.67 -29.39
N THR A 420 12.53 -38.54 -30.70
CA THR A 420 13.89 -38.38 -31.27
C THR A 420 14.21 -36.96 -31.73
N GLN A 421 13.22 -36.07 -31.77
CA GLN A 421 13.38 -34.73 -32.35
C GLN A 421 14.19 -33.80 -31.43
N ASN A 422 13.96 -33.87 -30.11
CA ASN A 422 14.74 -33.14 -29.10
C ASN A 422 16.21 -33.58 -28.98
N LEU A 423 16.60 -34.72 -29.57
CA LEU A 423 17.99 -35.17 -29.65
C LEU A 423 18.72 -34.72 -30.94
N LYS A 424 18.00 -34.15 -31.92
CA LYS A 424 18.59 -33.66 -33.20
C LYS A 424 18.66 -32.14 -33.32
N SER A 425 17.92 -31.39 -32.50
CA SER A 425 17.90 -29.92 -32.54
C SER A 425 19.19 -29.26 -32.02
N ASN A 426 19.99 -29.93 -31.20
CA ASN A 426 21.16 -29.35 -30.51
C ASN A 426 22.51 -29.41 -31.28
N THR A 427 22.51 -29.66 -32.60
CA THR A 427 23.78 -29.84 -33.36
C THR A 427 24.00 -28.92 -34.56
N HIS A 428 23.12 -27.95 -34.86
CA HIS A 428 23.39 -26.98 -35.93
C HIS A 428 22.83 -25.58 -35.63
N LYS A 429 23.62 -24.57 -36.03
CA LYS A 429 23.36 -23.12 -36.18
C LYS A 429 23.68 -22.15 -35.02
N GLN A 430 24.73 -21.37 -35.31
CA GLN A 430 25.04 -19.95 -35.03
C GLN A 430 26.28 -19.76 -34.16
N GLU A 431 27.35 -19.07 -34.60
CA GLU A 431 27.56 -18.15 -35.75
C GLU A 431 26.55 -17.00 -35.90
#